data_AF-A0A140FWM7-F1
#
_entry.id   AF-A0A140FWM7-F1
#
_cell.length_a   1.000
_cell.length_b   1.000
_cell.length_c   1.000
_cell.angle_alpha   90.00
_cell.angle_beta   90.00
_cell.angle_gamma   90.00
#
_symmetry.space_group_name_H-M   'P 1'
#
loop_
_entity.id
_entity.type
_entity.pdbx_description
1 polymer ?
#
loop_
_entity_poly.entity_id
_entity_poly.type
_entity_poly.pdbx_seq_one_letter_code
_entity_poly.pdbx_strand_id
1 'polypeptide(L)' 'MSKPSEVRVIFEIDGCQADAFMSHGEAMALAQFFKRSHWSEFRGCAIVDDEAYSIRAAVGKVQDALARSGYNPR' A
#
# COMPACT_ATOMS: atom_id res chain seq x y z
N MET A 1 -19.21 -6.31 -10.45
CA MET A 1 -17.94 -7.07 -10.38
C MET A 1 -17.97 -7.88 -9.09
N SER A 2 -17.75 -9.19 -9.13
CA SER A 2 -17.60 -9.96 -7.88
C SER A 2 -16.32 -9.48 -7.19
N LYS A 3 -16.33 -9.45 -5.85
CA LYS A 3 -15.13 -9.10 -5.09
C LYS A 3 -14.06 -10.16 -5.36
N PRO A 4 -12.77 -9.77 -5.59
CA PRO A 4 -11.69 -10.73 -5.71
C PRO A 4 -11.68 -11.64 -4.48
N SER A 5 -11.66 -12.96 -4.67
CA SER A 5 -11.56 -13.91 -3.55
C SER A 5 -10.18 -13.87 -2.89
N GLU A 6 -9.17 -13.41 -3.62
CA GLU A 6 -7.77 -13.37 -3.22
C GLU A 6 -7.06 -12.20 -3.93
N VAL A 7 -6.17 -11.53 -3.22
CA VAL A 7 -5.33 -10.43 -3.71
C VAL A 7 -3.87 -10.84 -3.56
N ARG A 8 -3.09 -10.75 -4.63
CA ARG A 8 -1.65 -11.00 -4.59
C ARG A 8 -0.91 -9.69 -4.81
N VAL A 9 0.01 -9.37 -3.92
CA VAL A 9 0.98 -8.29 -4.11
C VAL A 9 2.31 -8.91 -4.48
N ILE A 10 2.95 -8.40 -5.52
CA ILE A 10 4.23 -8.87 -6.01
C ILE A 10 5.22 -7.70 -5.94
N PHE A 11 6.37 -7.95 -5.34
CA PHE A 11 7.54 -7.09 -5.35
C PHE A 11 8.60 -7.73 -6.24
N GLU A 12 9.08 -6.97 -7.22
CA GLU A 12 10.28 -7.32 -7.98
C GLU A 12 11.45 -6.55 -7.37
N ILE A 13 12.44 -7.28 -6.85
CA ILE A 13 13.59 -6.73 -6.14
C ILE A 13 14.84 -7.37 -6.72
N ASP A 14 15.68 -6.60 -7.41
CA ASP A 14 16.93 -7.05 -8.01
C ASP A 14 16.81 -8.34 -8.87
N GLY A 15 15.69 -8.46 -9.60
CA GLY A 15 15.39 -9.64 -10.43
C GLY A 15 14.80 -10.84 -9.68
N CYS A 16 14.62 -10.74 -8.36
CA CYS A 16 13.89 -11.71 -7.55
C CYS A 16 12.42 -11.30 -7.42
N GLN A 17 11.54 -12.31 -7.41
CA GLN A 17 10.11 -12.13 -7.12
C GLN A 17 9.83 -12.49 -5.66
N ALA A 18 9.27 -11.53 -4.91
CA ALA A 18 8.69 -11.76 -3.60
C ALA A 18 7.20 -11.43 -3.64
N ASP A 19 6.36 -12.21 -2.99
CA ASP A 19 4.92 -12.00 -3.02
C ASP A 19 4.23 -12.30 -1.69
N ALA A 20 3.03 -11.74 -1.55
CA ALA A 20 2.15 -11.99 -0.42
C ALA A 20 0.71 -12.12 -0.92
N PHE A 21 -0.03 -13.06 -0.31
CA PHE A 21 -1.46 -13.22 -0.53
C PHE A 21 -2.24 -12.54 0.59
N MET A 22 -3.32 -11.86 0.22
CA MET A 22 -4.24 -11.17 1.11
C MET A 22 -5.67 -11.53 0.73
N SER A 23 -6.53 -11.65 1.71
CA SER A 23 -7.97 -11.62 1.49
C SER A 23 -8.42 -10.25 0.96
N HIS A 24 -9.62 -10.20 0.37
CA HIS A 24 -10.24 -8.93 0.00
C HIS A 24 -10.34 -7.95 1.18
N GLY A 25 -10.63 -8.47 2.38
CA GLY A 25 -10.76 -7.66 3.59
C GLY A 25 -9.44 -7.00 3.98
N GLU A 26 -8.33 -7.74 3.96
CA GLU A 26 -7.00 -7.24 4.29
C GLU A 26 -6.53 -6.18 3.27
N ALA A 27 -6.71 -6.45 1.98
CA ALA A 27 -6.37 -5.47 0.94
C ALA A 27 -7.21 -4.18 1.06
N MET A 28 -8.50 -4.30 1.40
CA MET A 28 -9.35 -3.14 1.66
C MET A 28 -8.93 -2.39 2.92
N ALA A 29 -8.60 -3.10 3.99
CA ALA A 29 -8.13 -2.49 5.24
C ALA A 29 -6.83 -1.71 5.01
N LEU A 30 -5.89 -2.27 4.24
CA LEU A 30 -4.65 -1.60 3.86
C LEU A 30 -4.89 -0.34 3.02
N ALA A 31 -5.77 -0.41 2.02
CA ALA A 31 -6.17 0.75 1.22
C ALA A 31 -6.77 1.87 2.08
N GLN A 32 -7.66 1.51 3.02
CA GLN A 32 -8.27 2.45 3.95
C GLN A 32 -7.26 3.05 4.94
N PHE A 33 -6.29 2.26 5.40
CA PHE A 33 -5.20 2.72 6.25
C PHE A 33 -4.39 3.79 5.54
N PHE A 34 -3.86 3.50 4.35
CA PHE A 34 -3.07 4.47 3.59
C PHE A 34 -3.85 5.76 3.28
N LYS A 35 -5.15 5.68 2.98
CA LYS A 35 -5.99 6.88 2.76
C LYS A 35 -6.03 7.80 3.99
N ARG A 36 -6.02 7.22 5.19
CA ARG A 36 -6.14 7.96 6.46
C ARG A 36 -4.79 8.32 7.07
N SER A 37 -3.68 7.77 6.56
CA SER A 37 -2.35 8.15 7.02
C SER A 37 -2.04 9.58 6.62
N HIS A 38 -1.54 10.38 7.58
CA HIS A 38 -1.10 11.74 7.34
C HIS A 38 0.42 11.84 7.45
N TRP A 39 0.94 13.04 7.19
CA TRP A 39 2.37 13.33 7.29
C TRP A 39 2.94 13.04 8.69
N SER A 40 2.15 13.24 9.74
CA SER A 40 2.52 12.96 11.13
C SER A 40 2.90 11.51 11.36
N GLU A 41 2.16 10.56 10.80
CA GLU A 41 2.42 9.12 10.93
C GLU A 41 3.74 8.78 10.22
N PHE A 42 3.93 9.27 8.99
CA PHE A 42 5.16 9.03 8.24
C PHE A 42 6.38 9.67 8.91
N ARG A 43 6.24 10.87 9.47
CA ARG A 43 7.33 11.51 10.24
C ARG A 43 7.61 10.79 11.54
N GLY A 44 6.59 10.38 12.28
CA GLY A 44 6.75 9.70 13.56
C GLY A 44 7.51 8.37 13.44
N CYS A 45 7.45 7.70 12.29
CA CYS A 45 8.15 6.45 12.04
C CYS A 45 9.56 6.60 11.45
N ALA A 46 9.94 7.79 10.99
CA ALA A 46 11.18 8.01 10.27
C ALA A 46 12.22 8.76 11.11
N ILE A 47 13.48 8.33 11.03
CA ILE A 47 14.63 8.94 11.73
C ILE A 47 14.88 10.35 11.19
N VAL A 48 14.76 10.55 9.88
CA VAL A 48 15.00 11.84 9.21
C VAL A 48 13.88 12.18 8.22
N ASP A 49 13.79 13.45 7.82
CA ASP A 49 12.74 13.94 6.91
C ASP A 49 12.79 13.23 5.55
N ASP A 50 13.98 13.00 4.99
CA ASP A 50 14.16 12.31 3.71
C ASP A 50 13.58 10.89 3.72
N GLU A 51 13.74 10.19 4.84
CA GLU A 51 13.17 8.86 5.03
C GLU A 51 11.64 8.94 5.04
N ALA A 52 11.05 9.94 5.71
CA ALA A 52 9.61 10.11 5.72
C ALA A 52 9.01 10.47 4.36
N TYR A 53 9.72 11.29 3.57
CA TYR A 53 9.33 11.54 2.18
C TYR A 53 9.41 10.25 1.35
N SER A 54 10.40 9.40 1.59
CA SER A 54 10.53 8.09 0.96
C SER A 54 9.37 7.15 1.33
N ILE A 55 9.00 7.10 2.62
CA ILE A 55 7.82 6.35 3.11
C ILE A 55 6.56 6.85 2.41
N ARG A 56 6.32 8.17 2.41
CA ARG A 56 5.15 8.77 1.77
C ARG A 56 5.08 8.43 0.28
N ALA A 57 6.20 8.50 -0.43
CA ALA A 57 6.27 8.18 -1.84
C ALA A 57 5.98 6.70 -2.10
N ALA A 58 6.51 5.79 -1.28
CA ALA A 58 6.25 4.35 -1.38
C ALA A 58 4.77 4.05 -1.13
N VAL A 59 4.17 4.62 -0.08
CA VAL A 59 2.74 4.50 0.22
C VAL A 59 1.88 4.96 -0.94
N GLY A 60 2.20 6.12 -1.54
CA GLY A 60 1.47 6.64 -2.71
C GLY A 60 1.47 5.67 -3.90
N LYS A 61 2.60 5.03 -4.20
CA LYS A 61 2.68 4.02 -5.27
C LYS A 61 1.78 2.81 -5.01
N VAL A 62 1.73 2.34 -3.76
CA VAL A 62 0.87 1.22 -3.38
C VAL A 62 -0.62 1.64 -3.41
N GLN A 63 -0.94 2.85 -2.95
CA GLN A 63 -2.30 3.40 -3.06
C GLN A 63 -2.79 3.44 -4.50
N ASP A 64 -1.96 3.93 -5.43
CA ASP A 64 -2.29 3.99 -6.84
C ASP A 64 -2.54 2.59 -7.44
N ALA A 65 -1.71 1.61 -7.07
CA ALA A 65 -1.87 0.22 -7.51
C ALA A 65 -3.18 -0.41 -7.00
N LEU A 66 -3.52 -0.17 -5.74
CA LEU A 66 -4.77 -0.62 -5.13
C LEU A 66 -5.98 0.04 -5.80
N ALA A 67 -5.94 1.36 -6.02
CA ALA A 67 -7.01 2.10 -6.67
C ALA A 67 -7.29 1.61 -8.10
N ARG A 68 -6.24 1.38 -8.91
CA ARG A 68 -6.38 0.79 -10.26
C ARG A 68 -6.99 -0.61 -10.24
N SER A 69 -6.78 -1.36 -9.15
CA SER A 69 -7.33 -2.70 -8.95
C SER A 69 -8.75 -2.70 -8.38
N GLY A 70 -9.40 -1.53 -8.28
CA GLY A 70 -10.77 -1.39 -7.78
C GLY A 70 -10.87 -1.26 -6.26
N TYR A 71 -9.75 -1.20 -5.55
CA TYR A 71 -9.70 -0.81 -4.14
C TYR A 71 -9.63 0.71 -4.05
N ASN A 72 -10.71 1.37 -4.47
CA ASN A 72 -10.85 2.82 -4.36
C ASN A 72 -11.64 3.17 -3.09
N PRO A 73 -10.99 3.66 -2.03
CA PRO A 73 -11.66 3.98 -0.77
C PRO A 73 -12.60 5.18 -0.91
N ARG A 74 -13.88 4.99 -0.56
CA ARG A 74 -14.95 6.03 -0.56
C ARG A 74 -14.54 7.31 0.13
#